data_AF-A0A645A8R4-F1
#
_entry.id   AF-A0A645A8R4-F1
#
_cell.length_a   1.000
_cell.length_b   1.000
_cell.length_c   1.000
_cell.angle_alpha   90.00
_cell.angle_beta   90.00
_cell.angle_gamma   90.00
#
_symmetry.space_group_name_H-M   'P 1'
#
loop_
_entity.id
_entity.type
_entity.pdbx_description
1 polymer ?
#
loop_
_entity_poly.entity_id
_entity_poly.type
_entity_poly.pdbx_seq_one_letter_code
_entity_poly.pdbx_strand_id
1 'polypeptide(L)'
;MPQKKNPDVAELARGKAGRLIGNLAGLLATLKGLPLAYDRDLQEDKEPIFDSLDQLRVLVPAMAGMVATLTFHPERTEELAPRGFSLATDVADWLVRQRVPFAQAHEIAGAAVRYCEKAGIDLPDLTPEDLPQIAPELGEGVLQVLSVEGAIGSRSARGGTAESAVRSQLDELAGEMASARDFLAR
;
A
#
# COMPACT_ATOMS: atom_id res chain seq x y z
N MET A 1 -24.86 1.54 -20.42
CA MET A 1 -23.66 2.27 -19.99
C MET A 1 -22.42 1.41 -20.28
N PRO A 2 -21.85 1.45 -21.49
CA PRO A 2 -20.82 0.50 -21.94
C PRO A 2 -19.48 0.61 -21.18
N GLN A 3 -19.19 1.78 -20.59
CA GLN A 3 -17.98 2.00 -19.79
C GLN A 3 -18.14 1.61 -18.31
N LYS A 4 -19.38 1.40 -17.84
CA LYS A 4 -19.65 1.05 -16.45
C LYS A 4 -19.32 -0.43 -16.24
N LYS A 5 -18.22 -0.70 -15.56
CA LYS A 5 -17.86 -2.03 -15.04
C LYS A 5 -17.98 -2.00 -13.52
N ASN A 6 -18.61 -3.02 -12.94
CA ASN A 6 -18.74 -3.13 -11.50
C ASN A 6 -17.67 -4.09 -10.97
N PRO A 7 -17.10 -3.85 -9.78
CA PRO A 7 -16.10 -4.73 -9.18
C PRO A 7 -16.75 -5.88 -8.38
N ASP A 8 -17.70 -6.61 -8.98
CA ASP A 8 -18.55 -7.60 -8.28
C ASP A 8 -17.73 -8.66 -7.52
N VAL A 9 -16.61 -9.12 -8.11
CA VAL A 9 -15.71 -10.10 -7.47
C VAL A 9 -15.12 -9.54 -6.17
N ALA A 10 -14.66 -8.29 -6.18
CA ALA A 10 -14.12 -7.64 -5.00
C ALA A 10 -15.21 -7.37 -3.94
N GLU A 11 -16.42 -7.00 -4.37
CA GLU A 11 -17.57 -6.78 -3.48
C GLU A 11 -18.00 -8.07 -2.79
N LEU A 12 -18.08 -9.17 -3.53
CA LEU A 12 -18.39 -10.50 -2.99
C LEU A 12 -17.29 -11.01 -2.06
N ALA A 13 -16.01 -10.80 -2.40
CA ALA A 13 -14.90 -11.13 -1.51
C ALA A 13 -15.01 -10.37 -0.18
N ARG A 14 -15.29 -9.05 -0.24
CA ARG A 14 -15.49 -8.22 0.95
C ARG A 14 -16.68 -8.69 1.79
N GLY A 15 -17.81 -9.04 1.17
CA GLY A 15 -18.98 -9.57 1.88
C GLY A 15 -18.71 -10.93 2.54
N LYS A 16 -18.04 -11.83 1.82
CA LYS A 16 -17.73 -13.18 2.32
C LYS A 16 -16.65 -13.18 3.41
N ALA A 17 -15.80 -12.16 3.51
CA ALA A 17 -14.93 -11.99 4.67
C ALA A 17 -15.74 -11.95 5.99
N GLY A 18 -16.87 -11.25 6.01
CA GLY A 18 -17.78 -11.24 7.16
C GLY A 18 -18.38 -12.61 7.47
N ARG A 19 -18.69 -13.41 6.44
CA ARG A 19 -19.16 -14.79 6.60
C ARG A 19 -18.11 -15.68 7.26
N LEU A 20 -16.86 -15.61 6.82
CA LEU A 20 -15.76 -16.38 7.40
C LEU A 20 -15.46 -15.98 8.85
N ILE A 21 -15.54 -14.68 9.17
CA ILE A 21 -15.45 -14.18 10.55
C ILE A 21 -16.57 -14.80 11.41
N GLY A 22 -17.81 -14.83 10.89
CA GLY A 22 -18.95 -15.45 11.57
C GLY A 22 -18.74 -16.95 11.82
N ASN A 23 -18.25 -17.69 10.83
CA ASN A 23 -17.95 -19.13 10.96
C ASN A 23 -16.92 -19.39 12.05
N LEU A 24 -15.83 -18.61 12.09
CA LEU A 24 -14.81 -18.71 13.13
C LEU A 24 -15.39 -18.40 14.52
N ALA A 25 -16.13 -17.30 14.64
CA ALA A 25 -16.72 -16.89 15.92
C ALA A 25 -17.72 -17.92 16.44
N GLY A 26 -18.57 -18.47 15.55
CA GLY A 26 -19.51 -19.54 15.86
C GLY A 26 -18.80 -20.80 16.36
N LEU A 27 -17.78 -21.27 15.64
CA LEU A 27 -17.02 -22.45 16.03
C LEU A 27 -16.31 -22.27 17.38
N LEU A 28 -15.67 -21.12 17.62
CA LEU A 28 -15.05 -20.81 18.92
C LEU A 28 -16.08 -20.80 20.05
N ALA A 29 -17.29 -20.31 19.80
CA ALA A 29 -18.37 -20.31 20.78
C ALA A 29 -18.90 -21.72 21.06
N THR A 30 -19.05 -22.56 20.04
CA THR A 30 -19.42 -23.99 20.16
C THR A 30 -18.44 -24.74 21.07
N LEU A 31 -17.14 -24.48 20.92
CA LEU A 31 -16.10 -25.16 21.70
C LEU A 31 -15.94 -24.61 23.14
N LYS A 32 -16.55 -23.47 23.45
CA LYS A 32 -16.28 -22.75 24.70
C LYS A 32 -16.87 -23.50 25.90
N GLY A 33 -15.97 -24.01 26.75
CA GLY A 33 -16.33 -24.55 28.06
C GLY A 33 -16.91 -25.96 28.04
N LEU A 34 -16.73 -26.70 26.93
CA LEU A 34 -17.05 -28.12 26.88
C LEU A 34 -16.15 -28.89 27.89
N PRO A 35 -16.73 -29.83 28.67
CA PRO A 35 -15.92 -30.75 29.46
C PRO A 35 -15.18 -31.73 28.55
N LEU A 36 -14.31 -32.56 29.13
CA LEU A 36 -13.69 -33.67 28.41
C LEU A 36 -14.56 -34.94 28.56
N ALA A 37 -14.65 -35.84 27.58
CA ALA A 37 -13.91 -35.89 26.31
C ALA A 37 -14.79 -35.60 25.08
N TYR A 38 -15.49 -36.61 24.53
CA TYR A 38 -16.37 -36.42 23.38
C TYR A 38 -17.77 -35.98 23.84
N ASP A 39 -18.21 -34.83 23.33
CA ASP A 39 -19.58 -34.35 23.41
C ASP A 39 -20.21 -34.26 22.02
N ARG A 40 -21.53 -34.44 21.93
CA ARG A 40 -22.24 -34.43 20.63
C ARG A 40 -22.26 -33.04 19.98
N ASP A 41 -22.07 -31.98 20.76
CA ASP A 41 -21.83 -30.60 20.31
C ASP A 41 -20.70 -30.53 19.28
N LEU A 42 -19.70 -31.42 19.37
CA LEU A 42 -18.60 -31.53 18.40
C LEU A 42 -19.05 -32.03 17.01
N GLN A 43 -20.33 -32.31 16.78
CA GLN A 43 -20.84 -32.52 15.42
C GLN A 43 -20.91 -31.21 14.62
N GLU A 44 -21.03 -30.06 15.30
CA GLU A 44 -21.09 -28.70 14.72
C GLU A 44 -19.73 -28.17 14.25
N ASP A 45 -18.64 -28.95 14.36
CA ASP A 45 -17.31 -28.57 13.89
C ASP A 45 -17.21 -28.50 12.35
N LYS A 46 -18.01 -29.30 11.64
CA LYS A 46 -17.89 -29.54 10.20
C LYS A 46 -18.44 -28.40 9.37
N GLU A 47 -19.69 -28.01 9.61
CA GLU A 47 -20.41 -27.04 8.78
C GLU A 47 -19.68 -25.69 8.63
N PRO A 48 -19.20 -25.03 9.71
CA PRO A 48 -18.49 -23.75 9.58
C PRO A 48 -17.15 -23.89 8.83
N ILE A 49 -16.49 -25.05 8.95
CA ILE A 49 -15.24 -25.33 8.22
C ILE A 49 -15.52 -25.60 6.74
N PHE A 50 -16.47 -26.47 6.43
CA PHE A 50 -16.85 -26.81 5.05
C PHE A 50 -17.33 -25.58 4.30
N ASP A 51 -18.17 -24.77 4.92
CA ASP A 51 -18.62 -23.53 4.31
C ASP A 51 -17.44 -22.60 3.99
N SER A 52 -16.53 -22.40 4.94
CA SER A 52 -15.35 -21.53 4.73
C SER A 52 -14.47 -22.03 3.58
N LEU A 53 -14.26 -23.34 3.50
CA LEU A 53 -13.49 -23.96 2.41
C LEU A 53 -14.17 -23.77 1.05
N ASP A 54 -15.49 -23.97 0.98
CA ASP A 54 -16.24 -23.81 -0.27
C ASP A 54 -16.25 -22.34 -0.73
N GLN A 55 -16.34 -21.38 0.19
CA GLN A 55 -16.19 -19.97 -0.16
C GLN A 55 -14.79 -19.67 -0.70
N LEU A 56 -13.73 -20.15 -0.05
CA LEU A 56 -12.35 -19.89 -0.48
C LEU A 56 -12.02 -20.54 -1.83
N ARG A 57 -12.52 -21.74 -2.10
CA ARG A 57 -12.37 -22.44 -3.38
C ARG A 57 -12.93 -21.64 -4.56
N VAL A 58 -13.99 -20.86 -4.33
CA VAL A 58 -14.57 -19.98 -5.35
C VAL A 58 -13.85 -18.63 -5.39
N LEU A 59 -13.58 -18.03 -4.23
CA LEU A 59 -13.04 -16.68 -4.13
C LEU A 59 -11.60 -16.55 -4.60
N VAL A 60 -10.72 -17.47 -4.21
CA VAL A 60 -9.29 -17.38 -4.55
C VAL A 60 -9.06 -17.35 -6.07
N PRO A 61 -9.59 -18.28 -6.88
CA PRO A 61 -9.41 -18.21 -8.34
C PRO A 61 -10.13 -17.02 -8.96
N ALA A 62 -11.29 -16.60 -8.44
CA ALA A 62 -11.99 -15.42 -8.94
C ALA A 62 -11.17 -14.13 -8.71
N MET A 63 -10.61 -13.95 -7.51
CA MET A 63 -9.72 -12.83 -7.18
C MET A 63 -8.44 -12.86 -8.01
N ALA A 64 -7.83 -14.04 -8.17
CA ALA A 64 -6.64 -14.20 -9.02
C ALA A 64 -6.94 -13.80 -10.48
N GLY A 65 -8.06 -14.24 -11.04
CA GLY A 65 -8.49 -13.88 -12.40
C GLY A 65 -8.80 -12.39 -12.53
N MET A 66 -9.46 -11.79 -11.54
CA MET A 66 -9.71 -10.35 -11.51
C MET A 66 -8.40 -9.56 -11.52
N VAL A 67 -7.45 -9.88 -10.65
CA VAL A 67 -6.15 -9.21 -10.57
C VAL A 67 -5.35 -9.39 -11.86
N ALA A 68 -5.30 -10.61 -12.41
CA ALA A 68 -4.58 -10.92 -13.63
C ALA A 68 -5.12 -10.21 -14.88
N THR A 69 -6.37 -9.75 -14.86
CA THR A 69 -7.03 -9.10 -16.00
C THR A 69 -7.22 -7.59 -15.81
N LEU A 70 -6.69 -7.02 -14.71
CA LEU A 70 -6.69 -5.57 -14.51
C LEU A 70 -5.90 -4.87 -15.62
N THR A 71 -6.43 -3.73 -16.07
CA THR A 71 -5.70 -2.78 -16.92
C THR A 71 -5.38 -1.57 -16.07
N PHE A 72 -4.09 -1.28 -15.88
CA PHE A 72 -3.65 -0.06 -15.23
C PHE A 72 -3.69 1.11 -16.22
N HIS A 73 -3.90 2.33 -15.72
CA HIS A 73 -3.83 3.57 -16.47
C HIS A 73 -2.65 4.40 -15.92
N PRO A 74 -1.41 4.15 -16.39
CA PRO A 74 -0.21 4.77 -15.82
C PRO A 74 -0.25 6.28 -15.90
N GLU A 75 -0.71 6.83 -17.02
CA GLU A 75 -0.74 8.28 -17.25
C GLU A 75 -1.63 8.98 -16.22
N ARG A 76 -2.78 8.38 -15.91
CA ARG A 76 -3.69 8.91 -14.89
C ARG A 76 -3.11 8.79 -13.48
N THR A 77 -2.33 7.74 -13.23
CA THR A 77 -1.71 7.52 -11.92
C THR A 77 -0.57 8.51 -11.70
N GLU A 78 0.25 8.73 -12.72
CA GLU A 78 1.35 9.71 -12.75
C GLU A 78 0.83 11.15 -12.60
N GLU A 79 -0.23 11.52 -13.31
CA GLU A 79 -0.90 12.83 -13.18
C GLU A 79 -1.38 13.13 -11.74
N LEU A 80 -1.79 12.09 -11.00
CA LEU A 80 -2.35 12.23 -9.66
C LEU A 80 -1.28 12.14 -8.55
N ALA A 81 -0.16 11.49 -8.80
CA ALA A 81 0.87 11.21 -7.79
C ALA A 81 1.46 12.48 -7.11
N PRO A 82 1.80 13.57 -7.82
CA PRO A 82 2.37 14.76 -7.20
C PRO A 82 1.32 15.72 -6.61
N ARG A 83 0.02 15.48 -6.88
CA ARG A 83 -1.03 16.45 -6.55
C ARG A 83 -1.13 16.76 -5.07
N GLY A 84 -1.45 18.01 -4.77
CA GLY A 84 -1.69 18.48 -3.41
C GLY A 84 -0.42 18.62 -2.60
N PHE A 85 0.71 18.95 -3.25
CA PHE A 85 2.00 19.15 -2.62
C PHE A 85 2.47 17.92 -1.82
N SER A 86 2.15 16.71 -2.29
CA SER A 86 2.53 15.45 -1.63
C SER A 86 4.05 15.33 -1.43
N LEU A 87 4.82 15.95 -2.33
CA LEU A 87 6.29 16.03 -2.32
C LEU A 87 6.87 17.00 -1.26
N ALA A 88 6.04 17.77 -0.54
CA ALA A 88 6.53 18.65 0.53
C ALA A 88 7.22 17.86 1.65
N THR A 89 6.77 16.61 1.89
CA THR A 89 7.43 15.70 2.83
C THR A 89 8.84 15.38 2.37
N ASP A 90 9.06 15.15 1.06
CA ASP A 90 10.36 14.84 0.50
C ASP A 90 11.34 16.04 0.59
N VAL A 91 10.84 17.28 0.53
CA VAL A 91 11.63 18.49 0.84
C VAL A 91 12.14 18.46 2.28
N ALA A 92 11.25 18.18 3.24
CA ALA A 92 11.63 18.11 4.65
C ALA A 92 12.64 16.97 4.90
N ASP A 93 12.40 15.79 4.33
CA ASP A 93 13.31 14.64 4.43
C ASP A 93 14.69 14.96 3.83
N TRP A 94 14.73 15.69 2.71
CA TRP A 94 16.00 16.13 2.10
C TRP A 94 16.77 17.10 3.01
N LEU A 95 16.09 18.10 3.59
CA LEU A 95 16.70 19.05 4.53
C LEU A 95 17.24 18.36 5.78
N VAL A 96 16.51 17.37 6.31
CA VAL A 96 16.98 16.55 7.45
C VAL A 96 18.26 15.78 7.09
N ARG A 97 18.37 15.26 5.86
CA ARG A 97 19.61 14.63 5.37
C ARG A 97 20.77 15.63 5.29
N GLN A 98 20.49 16.90 5.02
CA GLN A 98 21.47 18.00 5.10
C GLN A 98 21.76 18.48 6.53
N ARG A 99 21.29 17.75 7.56
CA ARG A 99 21.46 18.06 8.99
C ARG A 99 20.64 19.27 9.49
N VAL A 100 19.63 19.71 8.74
CA VAL A 100 18.66 20.69 9.24
C VAL A 100 17.77 20.03 10.30
N PRO A 101 17.57 20.63 11.49
CA PRO A 101 16.66 20.09 12.50
C PRO A 101 15.24 19.89 11.94
N PHE A 102 14.60 18.77 12.28
CA PHE A 102 13.30 18.38 11.69
C PHE A 102 12.23 19.48 11.79
N ALA A 103 12.12 20.17 12.92
CA ALA A 103 11.16 21.26 13.09
C ALA A 103 11.38 22.38 12.06
N GLN A 104 12.64 22.79 11.86
CA GLN A 104 13.02 23.80 10.88
C GLN A 104 12.81 23.28 9.45
N ALA A 105 13.15 22.02 9.17
CA ALA A 105 12.92 21.40 7.85
C ALA A 105 11.43 21.40 7.49
N HIS A 106 10.55 21.11 8.44
CA HIS A 106 9.11 21.13 8.24
C HIS A 106 8.56 22.56 8.01
N GLU A 107 9.09 23.55 8.75
CA GLU A 107 8.74 24.97 8.53
C GLU A 107 9.16 25.45 7.13
N ILE A 108 10.36 25.07 6.68
CA ILE A 108 10.88 25.41 5.34
C ILE A 108 10.04 24.72 4.26
N ALA A 109 9.71 23.43 4.41
CA ALA A 109 8.83 22.74 3.47
C ALA A 109 7.45 23.42 3.37
N GLY A 110 6.87 23.83 4.51
CA GLY A 110 5.64 24.62 4.52
C GLY A 110 5.79 26.00 3.86
N ALA A 111 6.97 26.62 3.97
CA ALA A 111 7.27 27.88 3.26
C ALA A 111 7.37 27.68 1.75
N ALA A 112 7.97 26.57 1.30
CA ALA A 112 8.03 26.19 -0.12
C ALA A 112 6.62 26.00 -0.71
N VAL A 113 5.73 25.31 0.00
CA VAL A 113 4.33 25.16 -0.41
C VAL A 113 3.64 26.52 -0.54
N ARG A 114 3.74 27.38 0.49
CA ARG A 114 3.15 28.73 0.45
C ARG A 114 3.72 29.60 -0.68
N TYR A 115 5.00 29.41 -1.03
CA TYR A 115 5.62 30.09 -2.16
C TYR A 115 4.98 29.64 -3.48
N CYS A 116 4.88 28.32 -3.68
CA CYS A 116 4.28 27.72 -4.87
C CYS A 116 2.80 28.14 -5.04
N GLU A 117 2.02 28.12 -3.95
CA GLU A 117 0.62 28.58 -3.96
C GLU A 117 0.48 30.05 -4.39
N LYS A 118 1.38 30.93 -3.93
CA LYS A 118 1.37 32.35 -4.30
C LYS A 118 1.79 32.57 -5.76
N ALA A 119 2.73 31.77 -6.25
CA ALA A 119 3.23 31.83 -7.62
C ALA A 119 2.31 31.12 -8.62
N GLY A 120 1.37 30.29 -8.15
CA GLY A 120 0.48 29.51 -9.01
C GLY A 120 1.17 28.33 -9.69
N ILE A 121 2.22 27.79 -9.07
CA ILE A 121 3.03 26.66 -9.55
C ILE A 121 2.98 25.50 -8.53
N ASP A 122 3.47 24.32 -8.88
CA ASP A 122 3.65 23.19 -7.95
C ASP A 122 5.14 23.02 -7.55
N LEU A 123 5.44 22.17 -6.56
CA LEU A 123 6.81 21.95 -6.09
C LEU A 123 7.79 21.49 -7.20
N PRO A 124 7.40 20.59 -8.14
CA PRO A 124 8.26 20.24 -9.27
C PRO A 124 8.61 21.39 -10.21
N ASP A 125 7.84 22.48 -10.18
CA ASP A 125 8.05 23.65 -11.05
C ASP A 125 9.05 24.66 -10.44
N LEU A 126 9.50 24.44 -9.19
CA LEU A 126 10.50 25.29 -8.55
C LEU A 126 11.81 25.29 -9.34
N THR A 127 12.35 26.49 -9.55
CA THR A 127 13.63 26.70 -10.22
C THR A 127 14.74 26.96 -9.19
N PRO A 128 16.03 26.84 -9.58
CA PRO A 128 17.14 27.22 -8.72
C PRO A 128 17.06 28.66 -8.19
N GLU A 129 16.43 29.57 -8.94
CA GLU A 129 16.28 30.99 -8.58
C GLU A 129 15.21 31.22 -7.49
N ASP A 130 14.28 30.27 -7.33
CA ASP A 130 13.20 30.34 -6.35
C ASP A 130 13.68 29.89 -4.95
N LEU A 131 14.61 28.94 -4.89
CA LEU A 131 15.06 28.32 -3.64
C LEU A 131 15.59 29.33 -2.60
N PRO A 132 16.48 30.28 -2.96
CA PRO A 132 16.99 31.28 -2.01
C PRO A 132 15.91 32.25 -1.52
N GLN A 133 14.79 32.39 -2.23
CA GLN A 133 13.66 33.22 -1.81
C GLN A 133 12.81 32.54 -0.74
N ILE A 134 12.90 31.22 -0.62
CA ILE A 134 12.18 30.41 0.36
C ILE A 134 13.02 30.25 1.63
N ALA A 135 14.23 29.72 1.51
CA ALA A 135 15.15 29.50 2.63
C ALA A 135 16.60 29.30 2.16
N PRO A 136 17.61 29.84 2.87
CA PRO A 136 19.02 29.66 2.51
C PRO A 136 19.50 28.21 2.62
N GLU A 137 18.81 27.37 3.40
CA GLU A 137 19.11 25.93 3.53
C GLU A 137 18.66 25.08 2.34
N LEU A 138 17.80 25.63 1.45
CA LEU A 138 17.36 24.93 0.23
C LEU A 138 18.41 25.06 -0.87
N GLY A 139 19.25 24.04 -1.00
CA GLY A 139 20.19 23.91 -2.12
C GLY A 139 19.54 23.26 -3.36
N GLU A 140 20.15 23.44 -4.54
CA GLU A 140 19.68 22.90 -5.82
C GLU A 140 19.43 21.38 -5.82
N GLY A 141 20.12 20.63 -4.95
CA GLY A 141 19.92 19.20 -4.79
C GLY A 141 18.51 18.80 -4.36
N VAL A 142 17.70 19.73 -3.82
CA VAL A 142 16.29 19.49 -3.49
C VAL A 142 15.46 19.25 -4.76
N LEU A 143 15.81 19.88 -5.88
CA LEU A 143 15.06 19.73 -7.15
C LEU A 143 15.09 18.28 -7.67
N GLN A 144 16.11 17.50 -7.30
CA GLN A 144 16.23 16.08 -7.68
C GLN A 144 15.24 15.17 -6.93
N VAL A 145 14.69 15.62 -5.79
CA VAL A 145 13.66 14.89 -5.04
C VAL A 145 12.25 15.44 -5.25
N LEU A 146 12.13 16.53 -6.00
CA LEU A 146 10.86 17.18 -6.37
C LEU A 146 10.26 16.60 -7.66
N SER A 147 10.47 15.31 -7.89
CA SER A 147 9.74 14.53 -8.89
C SER A 147 9.21 13.25 -8.25
N VAL A 148 8.16 12.67 -8.84
CA VAL A 148 7.58 11.41 -8.35
C VAL A 148 8.64 10.30 -8.39
N GLU A 149 9.44 10.25 -9.46
CA GLU A 149 10.54 9.30 -9.63
C GLU A 149 11.62 9.50 -8.57
N GLY A 150 12.00 10.75 -8.29
CA GLY A 150 12.99 11.10 -7.28
C GLY A 150 12.54 10.72 -5.88
N ALA A 151 11.29 11.05 -5.53
CA ALA A 151 10.67 10.70 -4.25
C ALA A 151 10.60 9.18 -4.05
N ILE A 152 10.13 8.42 -5.05
CA ILE A 152 10.08 6.96 -5.01
C ILE A 152 11.49 6.37 -4.89
N GLY A 153 12.42 6.85 -5.73
CA GLY A 153 13.81 6.37 -5.77
C GLY A 153 14.58 6.63 -4.47
N SER A 154 14.22 7.68 -3.72
CA SER A 154 14.84 8.00 -2.44
C SER A 154 14.51 7.01 -1.31
N ARG A 155 13.47 6.17 -1.49
CA ARG A 155 12.94 5.21 -0.51
C ARG A 155 13.49 3.80 -0.77
N SER A 156 14.81 3.65 -0.73
CA SER A 156 15.55 2.43 -1.11
C SER A 156 15.88 1.48 0.03
N ALA A 157 15.47 1.78 1.26
CA ALA A 157 15.57 0.85 2.38
C ALA A 157 14.72 -0.41 2.14
N ARG A 158 15.00 -1.49 2.87
CA ARG A 158 14.21 -2.72 2.81
C ARG A 158 12.73 -2.42 3.09
N GLY A 159 11.84 -2.88 2.21
CA GLY A 159 10.40 -2.60 2.28
C GLY A 159 9.99 -1.22 1.75
N GLY A 160 10.94 -0.43 1.24
CA GLY A 160 10.67 0.84 0.57
C GLY A 160 10.13 0.67 -0.86
N THR A 161 9.78 1.80 -1.48
CA THR A 161 9.13 1.84 -2.80
C THR A 161 10.08 2.04 -3.96
N ALA A 162 11.38 2.29 -3.71
CA ALA A 162 12.35 2.41 -4.79
C ALA A 162 12.42 1.10 -5.60
N GLU A 163 12.70 1.21 -6.90
CA GLU A 163 12.75 0.07 -7.81
C GLU A 163 13.67 -1.05 -7.28
N SER A 164 14.84 -0.71 -6.73
CA SER A 164 15.76 -1.67 -6.14
C SER A 164 15.16 -2.43 -4.96
N ALA A 165 14.41 -1.76 -4.09
CA ALA A 165 13.75 -2.36 -2.94
C ALA A 165 12.57 -3.25 -3.37
N VAL A 166 11.78 -2.80 -4.36
CA VAL A 166 10.66 -3.58 -4.93
C VAL A 166 11.16 -4.83 -5.64
N ARG A 167 12.25 -4.75 -6.41
CA ARG A 167 12.90 -5.92 -7.03
C ARG A 167 13.35 -6.94 -5.98
N SER A 168 14.03 -6.48 -4.93
CA SER A 168 14.42 -7.34 -3.80
C SER A 168 13.20 -8.02 -3.15
N GLN A 169 12.10 -7.29 -2.97
CA GLN A 169 10.88 -7.83 -2.39
C GLN A 169 10.23 -8.90 -3.30
N LEU A 170 10.27 -8.73 -4.62
CA LEU A 170 9.77 -9.74 -5.57
C LEU A 170 10.58 -11.03 -5.51
N ASP A 171 11.90 -10.92 -5.41
CA ASP A 171 12.79 -12.09 -5.27
C ASP A 171 12.55 -12.81 -3.94
N GLU A 172 12.43 -12.07 -2.83
CA GLU A 172 12.07 -12.61 -1.52
C GLU A 172 10.72 -13.36 -1.58
N LEU A 173 9.69 -12.75 -2.17
CA LEU A 173 8.36 -13.35 -2.31
C LEU A 173 8.42 -14.65 -3.13
N ALA A 174 9.19 -14.69 -4.22
CA ALA A 174 9.34 -15.90 -5.02
C ALA A 174 9.96 -17.06 -4.21
N GLY A 175 10.95 -16.76 -3.37
CA GLY A 175 11.55 -17.73 -2.45
C GLY A 175 10.55 -18.27 -1.42
N GLU A 176 9.79 -17.38 -0.78
CA GLU A 176 8.74 -17.74 0.19
C GLU A 176 7.65 -18.61 -0.45
N MET A 177 7.21 -18.26 -1.67
CA MET A 177 6.23 -19.05 -2.41
C MET A 177 6.73 -20.46 -2.75
N ALA A 178 8.03 -20.61 -3.10
CA ALA A 178 8.63 -21.92 -3.34
C ALA A 178 8.67 -22.75 -2.04
N SER A 179 9.13 -22.15 -0.94
CA SER A 179 9.17 -22.81 0.37
C SER A 179 7.78 -23.30 0.83
N ALA A 180 6.75 -22.45 0.68
CA ALA A 180 5.38 -22.80 1.03
C ALA A 180 4.85 -23.98 0.17
N ARG A 181 5.19 -24.02 -1.12
CA ARG A 181 4.81 -25.14 -2.01
C ARG A 181 5.50 -26.44 -1.60
N ASP A 182 6.80 -26.39 -1.31
CA ASP A 182 7.57 -27.55 -0.88
C ASP A 182 7.06 -28.10 0.46
N PHE A 183 6.63 -27.22 1.36
CA PHE A 183 6.01 -27.62 2.62
C PHE A 183 4.67 -28.33 2.39
N LEU A 184 3.80 -27.78 1.54
CA LEU A 184 2.48 -28.35 1.24
C LEU A 184 2.52 -29.64 0.40
N ALA A 185 3.63 -29.92 -0.27
CA ALA A 185 3.82 -31.13 -1.06
C ALA A 185 4.22 -32.36 -0.22
N ARG A 186 4.57 -32.16 1.06
CA ARG A 186 4.89 -33.23 2.02
C ARG A 186 3.61 -33.81 2.63
#